data_AF-A0A1E3EKZ8-F1
#
_entry.id   AF-A0A1E3EKZ8-F1
#
_cell.length_a   1.000
_cell.length_b   1.000
_cell.length_c   1.000
_cell.angle_alpha   90.00
_cell.angle_beta   90.00
_cell.angle_gamma   90.00
#
_symmetry.space_group_name_H-M   'P 1'
#
loop_
_entity.id
_entity.type
_entity.pdbx_description
1 polymer ?
#
loop_
_entity_poly.entity_id
_entity_poly.type
_entity_poly.pdbx_seq_one_letter_code
_entity_poly.pdbx_strand_id
1 'polypeptide(L)'
;MPRKGITGHDEWVVTEALATALVALEQLPSKHQPRAHMEDVRKILTARCEAGAVTLHLAQAKCRLFPDTDPLTIYEQYGLKDGLG
;
A
#
# COMPACT_ATOMS: atom_id res chain seq x y z
N MET A 1 -2.05 23.09 -15.13
CA MET A 1 -0.85 22.35 -15.60
C MET A 1 -0.67 21.15 -14.69
N PRO A 2 -0.57 19.90 -15.19
CA PRO A 2 -0.24 18.80 -14.30
C PRO A 2 1.16 19.10 -13.77
N ARG A 3 1.32 19.19 -12.45
CA ARG A 3 2.64 19.39 -11.84
C ARG A 3 3.45 18.13 -12.18
N LYS A 4 4.28 18.23 -13.21
CA LYS A 4 5.27 17.20 -13.56
C LYS A 4 6.11 17.00 -12.29
N GLY A 5 6.05 15.81 -11.71
CA GLY A 5 6.78 15.49 -10.49
C GLY A 5 8.29 15.77 -10.62
N ILE A 6 8.97 15.91 -9.49
CA ILE A 6 10.42 16.21 -9.41
C ILE A 6 11.23 15.09 -10.07
N THR A 7 10.78 13.85 -9.94
CA THR A 7 11.49 12.62 -10.34
C THR A 7 10.87 11.94 -11.55
N GLY A 8 9.67 12.37 -11.98
CA GLY A 8 8.86 11.63 -12.95
C GLY A 8 8.17 10.38 -12.37
N HIS A 9 8.44 10.03 -11.11
CA HIS A 9 7.86 8.88 -10.39
C HIS A 9 7.24 9.28 -9.04
N ASP A 10 7.08 10.57 -8.77
CA ASP A 10 6.64 11.10 -7.47
C ASP A 10 5.30 10.51 -7.04
N GLU A 11 4.36 10.37 -7.97
CA GLU A 11 3.05 9.76 -7.68
C GLU A 11 3.21 8.30 -7.24
N TRP A 12 4.04 7.52 -7.94
CA TRP A 12 4.32 6.13 -7.55
C TRP A 12 5.00 6.08 -6.17
N VAL A 13 6.00 6.92 -5.92
CA VAL A 13 6.71 6.99 -4.63
C VAL A 13 5.75 7.32 -3.49
N VAL A 14 4.86 8.29 -3.69
CA VAL A 14 3.87 8.67 -2.67
C VAL A 14 2.88 7.54 -2.43
N THR A 15 2.38 6.90 -3.49
CA THR A 15 1.50 5.73 -3.39
C THR A 15 2.14 4.61 -2.58
N GLU A 16 3.39 4.27 -2.87
CA GLU A 16 4.11 3.21 -2.16
C GLU A 16 4.41 3.57 -0.70
N ALA A 17 4.74 4.83 -0.43
CA ALA A 17 4.95 5.31 0.93
C ALA A 17 3.66 5.22 1.76
N LEU A 18 2.52 5.59 1.20
CA LEU A 18 1.21 5.50 1.86
C LEU A 18 0.82 4.04 2.11
N ALA A 19 1.00 3.16 1.13
CA ALA A 19 0.74 1.73 1.30
C ALA A 19 1.61 1.11 2.39
N THR A 20 2.92 1.43 2.38
CA THR A 20 3.87 0.98 3.40
C THR A 20 3.51 1.48 4.79
N ALA A 21 3.12 2.75 4.91
CA ALA A 21 2.68 3.32 6.17
C ALA A 21 1.44 2.59 6.72
N LEU A 22 0.44 2.31 5.87
CA LEU A 22 -0.76 1.57 6.29
C LEU A 22 -0.43 0.18 6.80
N VAL A 23 0.34 -0.60 6.03
CA VAL A 23 0.68 -1.97 6.42
C VAL A 23 1.47 -1.98 7.73
N ALA A 24 2.42 -1.05 7.91
CA ALA A 24 3.18 -0.93 9.14
C ALA A 24 2.30 -0.55 10.34
N LEU A 25 1.37 0.39 10.17
CA LEU A 25 0.42 0.78 11.23
C LEU A 25 -0.53 -0.37 11.60
N GLU A 26 -0.93 -1.21 10.64
CA GLU A 26 -1.76 -2.41 10.88
C GLU A 26 -1.04 -3.45 11.77
N GLN A 27 0.30 -3.46 11.82
CA GLN A 27 1.07 -4.36 12.69
C GLN A 27 1.11 -3.90 14.15
N LEU A 28 0.77 -2.65 14.42
CA LEU A 28 0.78 -2.13 15.79
C LEU A 28 -0.36 -2.78 16.60
N PRO A 29 -0.17 -2.99 17.92
CA PRO A 29 -1.27 -3.38 18.80
C PRO A 29 -2.43 -2.38 18.67
N SER A 30 -3.67 -2.85 18.67
CA SER A 30 -4.85 -2.02 18.34
C SER A 30 -4.97 -0.72 19.15
N LYS A 31 -4.49 -0.70 20.40
CA LYS A 31 -4.47 0.50 21.27
C LYS A 31 -3.51 1.60 20.80
N HIS A 32 -2.53 1.27 19.97
CA HIS A 32 -1.54 2.20 19.43
C HIS A 32 -1.83 2.58 17.97
N GLN A 33 -2.86 2.00 17.36
CA GLN A 33 -3.23 2.31 15.98
C GLN A 33 -3.91 3.68 15.90
N PRO A 34 -3.36 4.65 15.17
CA PRO A 34 -3.97 5.96 15.00
C PRO A 34 -5.09 5.87 13.95
N ARG A 35 -6.22 5.22 14.30
CA ARG A 35 -7.30 4.83 13.36
C ARG A 35 -7.75 5.94 12.42
N ALA A 36 -8.01 7.14 12.94
CA ALA A 36 -8.43 8.29 12.12
C ALA A 36 -7.39 8.64 11.04
N HIS A 37 -6.11 8.70 11.41
CA HIS A 37 -5.02 8.93 10.45
C HIS A 37 -4.89 7.78 9.45
N MET A 38 -5.07 6.53 9.88
CA MET A 38 -5.06 5.39 8.97
C MET A 38 -6.20 5.45 7.95
N GLU A 39 -7.40 5.89 8.36
CA GLU A 39 -8.52 6.09 7.44
C GLU A 39 -8.22 7.19 6.41
N ASP A 40 -7.62 8.29 6.84
CA ASP A 40 -7.22 9.38 5.93
C ASP A 40 -6.13 8.94 4.96
N VAL A 41 -5.11 8.22 5.43
CA VAL A 41 -4.07 7.63 4.57
C VAL A 41 -4.70 6.66 3.56
N ARG A 42 -5.68 5.84 3.96
CA ARG A 42 -6.40 4.94 3.07
C ARG A 42 -7.19 5.71 2.00
N LYS A 43 -7.89 6.79 2.36
CA LYS A 43 -8.60 7.64 1.40
C LYS A 43 -7.64 8.28 0.40
N ILE A 44 -6.51 8.81 0.86
CA ILE A 44 -5.50 9.43 -0.01
C ILE A 44 -4.91 8.39 -0.97
N LEU A 45 -4.58 7.19 -0.48
CA LEU A 45 -4.09 6.10 -1.31
C LEU A 45 -5.11 5.70 -2.39
N THR A 46 -6.38 5.50 -2.01
CA THR A 46 -7.46 5.17 -2.96
C THR A 46 -7.67 6.26 -4.01
N ALA A 47 -7.56 7.55 -3.63
CA ALA A 47 -7.70 8.65 -4.57
C ALA A 47 -6.55 8.76 -5.58
N ARG A 48 -5.37 8.20 -5.25
CA ARG A 48 -4.17 8.21 -6.11
C ARG A 48 -4.03 6.99 -7.00
N CYS A 49 -4.69 5.88 -6.67
CA CYS A 49 -4.61 4.63 -7.40
C CYS A 49 -5.74 4.47 -8.42
N GLU A 50 -5.46 3.82 -9.54
CA GLU A 50 -6.51 3.27 -10.40
C GLU A 50 -7.33 2.20 -9.65
N ALA A 51 -8.57 1.99 -10.07
CA ALA A 51 -9.47 1.03 -9.44
C ALA A 51 -8.83 -0.37 -9.43
N GLY A 52 -8.59 -0.93 -8.25
CA GLY A 52 -7.96 -2.24 -8.05
C GLY A 52 -6.45 -2.22 -7.76
N ALA A 53 -5.74 -1.13 -8.05
CA ALA A 53 -4.29 -1.05 -7.82
C ALA A 53 -3.91 -0.91 -6.33
N VAL A 54 -4.80 -0.37 -5.49
CA VAL A 54 -4.58 -0.20 -4.04
C VAL A 54 -4.18 -1.52 -3.37
N THR A 55 -4.91 -2.59 -3.69
CA THR A 55 -4.69 -3.93 -3.13
C THR A 55 -3.31 -4.48 -3.49
N LEU A 56 -2.88 -4.25 -4.73
CA LEU A 56 -1.54 -4.64 -5.19
C LEU A 56 -0.44 -3.87 -4.43
N HIS A 57 -0.58 -2.55 -4.28
CA HIS A 57 0.38 -1.73 -3.54
C HIS A 57 0.48 -2.14 -2.06
N LEU A 58 -0.64 -2.47 -1.42
CA LEU A 58 -0.64 -2.98 -0.04
C LEU A 58 0.05 -4.35 0.06
N ALA A 59 -0.20 -5.25 -0.89
CA ALA A 59 0.47 -6.55 -0.93
C ALA A 59 1.98 -6.40 -1.14
N GLN A 60 2.41 -5.57 -2.10
CA GLN A 60 3.82 -5.26 -2.36
C GLN A 60 4.49 -4.63 -1.14
N ALA A 61 3.81 -3.70 -0.46
CA ALA A 61 4.29 -3.11 0.79
C ALA A 61 4.48 -4.16 1.89
N LYS A 62 3.55 -5.10 2.02
CA LYS A 62 3.66 -6.20 3.00
C LYS A 62 4.81 -7.14 2.66
N CYS A 63 5.02 -7.48 1.39
CA CYS A 63 6.20 -8.27 0.97
C CYS A 63 7.52 -7.58 1.37
N ARG A 64 7.60 -6.25 1.26
CA ARG A 64 8.81 -5.49 1.65
C ARG A 64 9.03 -5.45 3.16
N LEU A 65 7.96 -5.35 3.94
CA LEU A 65 8.03 -5.31 5.40
C LEU A 65 8.29 -6.69 6.03
N PHE A 66 7.93 -7.76 5.33
CA PHE A 66 8.04 -9.14 5.80
C PHE A 66 8.81 -10.02 4.79
N PRO A 67 10.12 -9.77 4.58
CA PRO A 67 10.90 -10.44 3.54
C PRO A 67 11.02 -11.95 3.71
N ASP A 68 10.84 -12.47 4.93
CA ASP A 68 10.89 -13.90 5.24
C ASP A 68 9.55 -14.62 4.97
N THR A 69 8.49 -13.88 4.66
CA THR A 69 7.18 -14.46 4.32
C THR A 69 7.10 -14.71 2.82
N ASP A 70 6.63 -15.90 2.45
CA ASP A 70 6.38 -16.24 1.05
C ASP A 70 5.47 -15.18 0.37
N PRO A 71 5.94 -14.52 -0.69
CA PRO A 71 5.17 -13.47 -1.36
C PRO A 71 3.82 -13.96 -1.90
N LEU A 72 3.75 -15.22 -2.36
CA LEU A 72 2.50 -15.78 -2.86
C LEU A 72 1.44 -15.83 -1.75
N THR A 73 1.84 -16.32 -0.56
CA THR A 73 0.99 -16.29 0.64
C THR A 73 0.50 -14.88 0.97
N ILE A 74 1.34 -13.85 0.79
CA ILE A 74 0.92 -12.45 0.99
C ILE A 74 -0.09 -12.03 -0.08
N TYR A 75 0.17 -12.28 -1.36
CA TYR A 75 -0.75 -11.92 -2.44
C TYR A 75 -2.13 -12.60 -2.27
N GLU A 76 -2.16 -13.85 -1.83
CA GLU A 76 -3.39 -14.57 -1.52
C GLU A 76 -4.21 -13.90 -0.41
N GLN A 77 -3.57 -13.38 0.65
CA GLN A 77 -4.25 -12.65 1.73
C GLN A 77 -4.96 -11.38 1.22
N TYR A 78 -4.43 -10.79 0.15
CA TYR A 78 -5.01 -9.64 -0.52
C TYR A 78 -5.97 -10.00 -1.66
N GLY A 79 -6.28 -11.30 -1.85
CA GLY A 79 -7.21 -11.75 -2.89
C GLY A 79 -6.62 -11.72 -4.31
N LEU A 80 -5.29 -11.69 -4.43
CA LEU A 80 -4.56 -11.65 -5.70
C LEU A 80 -4.13 -13.06 -6.14
N LYS A 81 -5.09 -13.99 -6.26
CA LYS A 81 -4.83 -15.35 -6.77
C LYS A 81 -4.74 -15.34 -8.30
N ASP A 82 -3.60 -15.83 -8.78
CA ASP A 82 -3.21 -16.08 -10.18
C ASP A 82 -3.17 -14.85 -11.12
N GLY A 83 -1.94 -14.36 -11.36
CA GLY A 83 -1.49 -13.84 -12.65
C GLY A 83 -2.18 -12.59 -13.21
N LEU A 84 -1.84 -11.42 -12.69
CA LEU A 84 -1.81 -10.19 -13.51
C LEU A 84 -0.36 -9.75 -13.63
N GLY A 85 0.34 -10.43 -14.55
CA GLY A 85 1.55 -9.96 -15.20
C GLY A 85 1.23 -9.65 -16.66
#